data_AF-A0A2V8XDP7-F1
#
_entry.id   AF-A0A2V8XDP7-F1
#
_cell.length_a   1.000
_cell.length_b   1.000
_cell.length_c   1.000
_cell.angle_alpha   90.00
_cell.angle_beta   90.00
_cell.angle_gamma   90.00
#
_symmetry.space_group_name_H-M   'P 1'
#
loop_
_entity.id
_entity.type
_entity.pdbx_description
1 polymer ?
#
loop_
_entity_poly.entity_id
_entity_poly.type
_entity_poly.pdbx_seq_one_letter_code
_entity_poly.pdbx_strand_id
1 'polypeptide(L)'
;MRSTSAMSTPIPMIKTPPALPDSVRQPTPIILVGLVASTKTVTAKRSSRKSRAPASARTAWTERNVRGMLILQVPALLKFPWLIHGFSTKPGGVSDQGGEKVLNLGYTDWDTKENVLENRRRFQSALDASDLKLISLKQIHSDVIHLF
;
A
#
# COMPACT_ATOMS: atom_id res chain seq x y z
N MET A 1 -16.90 -36.78 -25.46
CA MET A 1 -16.59 -35.65 -26.35
C MET A 1 -17.73 -34.64 -26.30
N ARG A 2 -17.57 -33.54 -25.55
CA ARG A 2 -18.27 -32.26 -25.75
C ARG A 2 -17.35 -31.14 -25.27
N SER A 3 -16.77 -30.42 -26.23
CA SER A 3 -15.97 -29.23 -26.01
C SER A 3 -16.86 -28.09 -25.55
N THR A 4 -16.47 -27.38 -24.50
CA THR A 4 -16.99 -26.04 -24.19
C THR A 4 -15.84 -25.06 -24.19
N SER A 5 -15.84 -24.25 -25.25
CA SER A 5 -14.88 -23.20 -25.56
C SER A 5 -14.92 -22.07 -24.52
N ALA A 6 -13.74 -21.63 -24.09
CA ALA A 6 -13.53 -20.48 -23.24
C ALA A 6 -13.68 -19.18 -24.07
N MET A 7 -14.60 -18.30 -23.67
CA MET A 7 -14.70 -16.94 -24.22
C MET A 7 -13.70 -16.03 -23.49
N SER A 8 -12.65 -15.65 -24.21
CA SER A 8 -11.64 -14.67 -23.80
C SER A 8 -12.13 -13.27 -24.15
N THR A 9 -12.31 -12.40 -23.15
CA THR A 9 -12.62 -10.98 -23.36
C THR A 9 -11.34 -10.13 -23.33
N PRO A 10 -11.11 -9.24 -24.32
CA PRO A 10 -9.88 -8.45 -24.39
C PRO A 10 -9.86 -7.27 -23.39
N ILE A 11 -8.69 -7.05 -22.80
CA ILE A 11 -8.37 -5.90 -21.92
C ILE A 11 -8.07 -4.67 -22.80
N PRO A 12 -8.71 -3.50 -22.59
CA PRO A 12 -8.38 -2.30 -23.34
C PRO A 12 -7.07 -1.68 -22.84
N MET A 13 -6.11 -1.54 -23.77
CA MET A 13 -4.79 -0.94 -23.57
C MET A 13 -4.88 0.58 -23.81
N ILE A 14 -4.72 1.39 -22.76
CA ILE A 14 -4.67 2.85 -22.87
C ILE A 14 -3.33 3.25 -23.50
N LYS A 15 -3.37 3.73 -24.75
CA LYS A 15 -2.22 4.28 -25.49
C LYS A 15 -2.13 5.80 -25.25
N THR A 16 -1.04 6.21 -24.60
CA THR A 16 -0.31 7.49 -24.70
C THR A 16 -1.02 8.81 -24.30
N PRO A 17 -0.41 9.64 -23.42
CA PRO A 17 -0.96 10.95 -23.01
C PRO A 17 -0.76 12.07 -24.07
N PRO A 18 -1.65 13.07 -24.14
CA PRO A 18 -1.60 14.15 -25.14
C PRO A 18 -0.56 15.25 -24.81
N ALA A 19 0.02 15.83 -25.87
CA ALA A 19 1.04 16.88 -25.85
C ALA A 19 0.45 18.29 -25.59
N LEU A 20 1.27 19.15 -24.98
CA LEU A 20 0.98 20.58 -24.72
C LEU A 20 1.10 21.42 -26.01
N PRO A 21 0.23 22.43 -26.24
CA PRO A 21 0.38 23.32 -27.38
C PRO A 21 1.38 24.46 -27.11
N ASP A 22 2.31 24.62 -28.06
CA ASP A 22 3.18 25.79 -28.23
C ASP A 22 2.38 27.00 -28.76
N SER A 23 2.57 28.18 -28.17
CA SER A 23 2.12 29.46 -28.75
C SER A 23 3.21 30.53 -28.65
N VAL A 24 4.02 30.56 -29.69
CA VAL A 24 4.53 31.70 -30.49
C VAL A 24 4.54 33.12 -29.86
N ARG A 25 5.74 33.72 -29.87
CA ARG A 25 6.06 35.14 -29.64
C ARG A 25 5.92 35.99 -30.91
N GLN A 26 5.51 37.26 -30.82
CA GLN A 26 5.99 38.43 -31.60
C GLN A 26 5.40 39.77 -31.03
N PRO A 27 5.94 40.98 -31.35
CA PRO A 27 6.05 42.14 -30.45
C PRO A 27 5.26 43.42 -30.85
N THR A 28 5.34 44.45 -30.00
CA THR A 28 4.64 45.78 -29.92
C THR A 28 5.00 46.83 -31.00
N PRO A 29 4.29 48.00 -31.14
CA PRO A 29 4.66 49.25 -30.41
C PRO A 29 3.55 50.31 -30.04
N ILE A 30 3.75 51.00 -28.89
CA ILE A 30 3.65 52.45 -28.47
C ILE A 30 2.47 53.36 -29.00
N ILE A 31 1.68 54.16 -28.20
CA ILE A 31 1.92 55.56 -27.70
C ILE A 31 0.73 56.13 -26.86
N LEU A 32 1.06 56.70 -25.69
CA LEU A 32 0.61 57.94 -24.96
C LEU A 32 -0.87 58.21 -24.55
N VAL A 33 -1.10 58.45 -23.25
CA VAL A 33 -1.40 59.75 -22.57
C VAL A 33 -1.97 59.43 -21.16
N GLY A 34 -1.49 60.16 -20.15
CA GLY A 34 -1.61 59.79 -18.73
C GLY A 34 -2.84 60.26 -17.95
N LEU A 35 -2.86 59.91 -16.66
CA LEU A 35 -3.37 60.71 -15.55
C LEU A 35 -2.91 60.08 -14.23
N VAL A 36 -2.49 60.92 -13.28
CA VAL A 36 -2.01 60.56 -11.94
C VAL A 36 -3.21 60.53 -10.98
N ALA A 37 -3.36 59.51 -10.12
CA ALA A 37 -4.15 59.64 -8.89
C ALA A 37 -3.88 58.53 -7.84
N SER A 38 -3.47 59.01 -6.67
CA SER A 38 -3.75 58.54 -5.30
C SER A 38 -3.35 57.14 -4.80
N THR A 39 -2.48 57.23 -3.79
CA THR A 39 -2.07 56.23 -2.81
C THR A 39 -3.24 55.60 -2.05
N LYS A 40 -3.22 54.26 -1.94
CA LYS A 40 -3.64 53.55 -0.72
C LYS A 40 -2.66 52.42 -0.44
N THR A 41 -1.84 52.62 0.58
CA THR A 41 -1.00 51.60 1.21
C THR A 41 -1.91 50.53 1.82
N VAL A 42 -1.95 49.35 1.22
CA VAL A 42 -2.52 48.17 1.87
C VAL A 42 -1.43 47.55 2.72
N THR A 43 -1.48 47.82 4.03
CA THR A 43 -0.62 47.17 5.02
C THR A 43 -0.87 45.67 4.97
N ALA A 44 0.02 44.92 4.32
CA ALA A 44 -0.04 43.47 4.27
C ALA A 44 0.18 42.93 5.69
N LYS A 45 -0.93 42.60 6.38
CA LYS A 45 -0.92 41.92 7.66
C LYS A 45 -0.33 40.53 7.45
N ARG A 46 0.95 40.38 7.76
CA ARG A 46 1.71 39.13 7.73
C ARG A 46 1.11 38.19 8.78
N SER A 47 0.08 37.43 8.40
CA SER A 47 -0.42 36.32 9.21
C SER A 47 0.70 35.29 9.27
N SER A 48 1.29 35.12 10.46
CA SER A 48 2.17 34.01 10.77
C SER A 48 1.36 32.72 10.65
N ARG A 49 1.30 32.15 9.44
CA ARG A 49 0.98 30.74 9.29
C ARG A 49 2.03 29.99 10.09
N LYS A 50 1.65 29.55 11.30
CA LYS A 50 2.34 28.49 12.04
C LYS A 50 2.65 27.40 11.03
N SER A 51 3.90 27.28 10.62
CA SER A 51 4.35 26.10 9.90
C SER A 51 4.10 24.94 10.84
N ARG A 52 3.04 24.15 10.57
CA ARG A 52 2.98 22.80 11.12
C ARG A 52 4.28 22.16 10.63
N ALA A 53 5.15 21.82 11.58
CA ALA A 53 6.29 20.97 11.30
C ALA A 53 5.79 19.81 10.42
N PRO A 54 6.53 19.40 9.37
CA PRO A 54 6.12 18.25 8.60
C PRO A 54 5.91 17.14 9.61
N ALA A 55 4.70 16.56 9.62
CA ALA A 55 4.43 15.38 10.40
C ALA A 55 5.46 14.36 9.89
N SER A 56 6.57 14.23 10.60
CA SER A 56 7.55 13.19 10.37
C SER A 56 6.70 11.93 10.37
N ALA A 57 6.55 11.32 9.19
CA ALA A 57 5.83 10.08 8.98
C ALA A 57 6.65 8.98 9.65
N ARG A 58 6.72 9.05 10.99
CA ARG A 58 7.26 8.03 11.86
C ARG A 58 6.30 6.87 11.70
N THR A 59 6.85 5.78 11.19
CA THR A 59 6.19 4.60 10.66
C THR A 59 4.87 4.30 11.38
N ALA A 60 3.77 4.24 10.63
CA ALA A 60 2.43 3.94 11.15
C ALA A 60 2.31 2.54 11.81
N TRP A 61 3.38 1.74 11.74
CA TRP A 61 3.45 0.34 12.15
C TRP A 61 4.49 0.16 13.25
N THR A 62 4.17 -0.70 14.22
CA THR A 62 5.15 -1.25 15.16
C THR A 62 5.78 -2.48 14.52
N GLU A 63 7.10 -2.53 14.50
CA GLU A 63 7.86 -3.64 13.92
C GLU A 63 8.33 -4.61 15.02
N ARG A 64 8.12 -5.90 14.80
CA ARG A 64 8.60 -6.97 15.68
C ARG A 64 9.39 -7.98 14.85
N ASN A 65 10.66 -8.21 15.21
CA ASN A 65 11.47 -9.24 14.57
C ASN A 65 11.50 -10.50 15.43
N VAL A 66 11.10 -11.63 14.85
CA VAL A 66 11.11 -12.94 15.52
C VAL A 66 11.73 -13.97 14.58
N ARG A 67 12.88 -14.54 14.96
CA ARG A 67 13.56 -15.61 14.21
C ARG A 67 13.78 -15.27 12.72
N GLY A 68 14.14 -14.02 12.42
CA GLY A 68 14.38 -13.56 11.04
C GLY A 68 13.10 -13.20 10.27
N MET A 69 11.94 -13.25 10.91
CA MET A 69 10.66 -12.80 10.37
C MET A 69 10.32 -11.41 10.90
N LEU A 70 10.08 -10.47 10.01
CA LEU A 70 9.54 -9.16 10.37
C LEU A 70 8.02 -9.23 10.39
N ILE A 71 7.43 -8.84 11.52
CA ILE A 71 5.98 -8.79 11.74
C ILE A 71 5.60 -7.34 11.99
N LEU A 72 4.59 -6.87 11.25
CA LEU A 72 4.06 -5.52 11.41
C LEU A 72 2.83 -5.56 12.30
N GLN A 73 2.74 -4.65 13.25
CA GLN A 73 1.63 -4.54 14.20
C GLN A 73 1.04 -3.14 14.14
N VAL A 74 -0.28 -3.06 14.27
CA VAL A 74 -1.00 -1.78 14.39
C VAL A 74 -0.84 -1.26 15.82
N PRO A 75 -0.25 -0.08 16.04
CA PRO A 75 -0.05 0.45 17.40
C PRO A 75 -1.35 0.58 18.19
N ALA A 76 -2.45 0.96 17.53
CA ALA A 76 -3.76 1.13 18.16
C ALA A 76 -4.37 -0.18 18.72
N LEU A 77 -3.91 -1.34 18.27
CA LEU A 77 -4.37 -2.65 18.74
C LEU A 77 -3.55 -3.20 19.92
N LEU A 78 -2.34 -2.69 20.14
CA LEU A 78 -1.44 -3.16 21.21
C LEU A 78 -1.98 -2.92 22.63
N LYS A 79 -2.96 -2.02 22.77
CA LYS A 79 -3.62 -1.74 24.06
C LYS A 79 -4.52 -2.88 24.55
N PHE A 80 -4.80 -3.89 23.72
CA PHE A 80 -5.66 -5.02 24.06
C PHE A 80 -4.80 -6.25 24.38
N PRO A 81 -4.53 -6.57 25.66
CA PRO A 81 -3.60 -7.65 26.02
C PRO A 81 -4.10 -9.05 25.63
N TRP A 82 -5.40 -9.21 25.38
CA TRP A 82 -6.01 -10.47 24.94
C TRP A 82 -5.98 -10.65 23.41
N LEU A 83 -5.64 -9.60 22.65
CA LEU A 83 -5.67 -9.63 21.20
C LEU A 83 -4.27 -9.97 20.65
N ILE A 84 -4.17 -11.13 19.99
CA ILE A 84 -2.99 -11.49 19.20
C ILE A 84 -3.22 -11.03 17.76
N HIS A 85 -2.35 -10.16 17.26
CA HIS A 85 -2.37 -9.72 15.87
C HIS A 85 -0.98 -9.48 15.32
N GLY A 86 -0.88 -9.58 13.99
CA GLY A 86 0.29 -9.19 13.24
C GLY A 86 0.10 -9.45 11.75
N PHE A 87 0.77 -8.64 10.94
CA PHE A 87 0.83 -8.79 9.49
C PHE A 87 2.21 -9.34 9.13
N SER A 88 2.23 -10.43 8.39
CA SER A 88 3.46 -11.06 7.91
C SER A 88 4.16 -10.19 6.86
N THR A 89 5.49 -10.29 6.78
CA THR A 89 6.27 -9.84 5.63
C THR A 89 6.78 -11.03 4.83
N LYS A 90 7.40 -10.76 3.67
CA LYS A 90 7.88 -11.81 2.76
C LYS A 90 9.07 -12.63 3.31
N PRO A 91 10.09 -12.08 3.98
CA PRO A 91 11.20 -12.88 4.50
C PRO A 91 10.85 -13.76 5.70
N GLY A 92 11.66 -14.80 5.96
CA GLY A 92 11.57 -15.60 7.19
C GLY A 92 10.83 -16.95 7.07
N GLY A 93 10.52 -17.39 5.84
CA GLY A 93 9.91 -18.70 5.57
C GLY A 93 10.88 -19.76 5.07
N VAL A 94 10.33 -20.84 4.51
CA VAL A 94 11.08 -21.97 3.91
C VAL A 94 10.89 -22.12 2.41
N SER A 95 9.87 -21.48 1.85
CA SER A 95 9.56 -21.58 0.43
C SER A 95 10.68 -20.95 -0.39
N ASP A 96 11.00 -21.56 -1.52
CA ASP A 96 12.01 -21.02 -2.43
C ASP A 96 11.34 -20.16 -3.49
N GLN A 97 11.78 -18.92 -3.65
CA GLN A 97 11.34 -18.06 -4.72
C GLN A 97 12.51 -17.27 -5.29
N GLY A 98 13.02 -17.72 -6.43
CA GLY A 98 14.15 -17.07 -7.10
C GLY A 98 15.45 -17.18 -6.30
N GLY A 99 15.68 -18.30 -5.59
CA GLY A 99 16.87 -18.53 -4.77
C GLY A 99 16.80 -17.95 -3.36
N GLU A 100 15.74 -17.21 -3.03
CA GLU A 100 15.51 -16.62 -1.71
C GLU A 100 14.48 -17.42 -0.90
N LYS A 101 14.65 -17.45 0.42
CA LYS A 101 13.68 -18.08 1.33
C LYS A 101 12.58 -17.11 1.74
N VAL A 102 11.34 -17.47 1.41
CA VAL A 102 10.16 -16.62 1.57
C VAL A 102 9.06 -17.29 2.39
N LEU A 103 8.29 -16.46 3.08
CA LEU A 103 7.15 -16.82 3.92
C LEU A 103 5.86 -16.80 3.09
N ASN A 104 5.71 -17.79 2.21
CA ASN A 104 4.46 -17.99 1.51
C ASN A 104 3.44 -18.66 2.42
N LEU A 105 2.30 -17.99 2.65
CA LEU A 105 1.20 -18.49 3.48
C LEU A 105 0.00 -18.99 2.66
N GLY A 106 0.00 -18.72 1.36
CA GLY A 106 -1.05 -19.11 0.41
C GLY A 106 -0.64 -20.34 -0.40
N TYR A 107 -1.61 -21.20 -0.73
CA TYR A 107 -1.35 -22.28 -1.67
C TYR A 107 -1.22 -21.70 -3.09
N THR A 108 -0.15 -22.08 -3.78
CA THR A 108 0.21 -21.63 -5.12
C THR A 108 0.84 -22.78 -5.90
N ASP A 109 0.81 -22.72 -7.23
CA ASP A 109 1.32 -23.83 -8.07
C ASP A 109 2.85 -23.99 -8.01
N TRP A 110 3.56 -22.92 -7.66
CA TRP A 110 5.03 -22.90 -7.60
C TRP A 110 5.61 -23.36 -6.26
N ASP A 111 4.79 -23.51 -5.23
CA ASP A 111 5.23 -23.87 -3.88
C ASP A 111 4.62 -25.19 -3.42
N THR A 112 5.36 -25.93 -2.61
CA THR A 112 4.85 -27.20 -2.08
C THR A 112 3.88 -26.96 -0.93
N LYS A 113 2.92 -27.88 -0.77
CA LYS A 113 1.98 -27.82 0.34
C LYS A 113 2.69 -27.85 1.69
N GLU A 114 3.76 -28.65 1.79
CA GLU A 114 4.57 -28.85 2.98
C GLU A 114 5.26 -27.54 3.39
N ASN A 115 5.83 -26.80 2.43
CA ASN A 115 6.44 -25.49 2.69
C ASN A 115 5.42 -24.49 3.21
N VAL A 116 4.23 -24.43 2.59
CA VAL A 116 3.16 -23.53 3.01
C VAL A 116 2.68 -23.87 4.42
N LEU A 117 2.53 -25.17 4.74
CA LEU A 117 2.15 -25.62 6.08
C LEU A 117 3.22 -25.26 7.13
N GLU A 118 4.50 -25.45 6.81
CA GLU A 118 5.60 -25.07 7.69
C GLU A 118 5.66 -23.54 7.89
N ASN A 119 5.49 -22.75 6.83
CA ASN A 119 5.41 -21.29 6.93
C ASN A 119 4.25 -20.82 7.81
N ARG A 120 3.07 -21.43 7.67
CA ARG A 120 1.91 -21.15 8.53
C ARG A 120 2.20 -21.51 9.99
N ARG A 121 2.88 -22.63 10.24
CA ARG A 121 3.31 -23.03 11.60
C ARG A 121 4.32 -22.03 12.18
N ARG A 122 5.32 -21.61 11.39
CA ARG A 122 6.32 -20.61 11.78
C ARG A 122 5.69 -19.27 12.12
N PHE A 123 4.77 -18.80 11.29
CA PHE A 123 4.11 -17.51 11.52
C PHE A 123 3.21 -17.53 12.75
N GLN A 124 2.40 -18.58 12.94
CA GLN A 124 1.60 -18.75 14.17
C GLN A 124 2.49 -18.79 15.43
N SER A 125 3.60 -19.53 15.37
CA SER A 125 4.57 -19.57 16.47
C SER A 125 5.21 -18.21 16.72
N ALA A 126 5.52 -17.45 15.67
CA ALA A 126 6.10 -16.12 15.80
C ALA A 126 5.10 -15.07 16.33
N LEU A 127 3.80 -15.34 16.25
CA LEU A 127 2.74 -14.53 16.88
C LEU A 127 2.40 -14.98 18.30
N ASP A 128 3.07 -16.00 18.83
CA ASP A 128 2.74 -16.63 20.12
C ASP A 128 1.31 -17.24 20.13
N ALA A 129 0.87 -17.74 18.98
CA ALA A 129 -0.45 -18.34 18.74
C ALA A 129 -0.37 -19.83 18.34
N SER A 130 0.61 -20.56 18.88
CA SER A 130 0.87 -21.95 18.49
C SER A 130 -0.23 -22.94 18.92
N ASP A 131 -0.98 -22.57 19.94
CA ASP A 131 -2.11 -23.29 20.52
C ASP A 131 -3.45 -22.95 19.85
N LEU A 132 -3.49 -21.90 19.01
CA LEU A 132 -4.69 -21.50 18.30
C LEU A 132 -4.84 -22.29 16.99
N LYS A 133 -6.08 -22.67 16.67
CA LYS A 133 -6.39 -23.31 15.39
C LYS A 133 -6.46 -22.26 14.29
N LEU A 134 -5.57 -22.35 13.30
CA LEU A 134 -5.65 -21.54 12.09
C LEU A 134 -6.87 -21.95 11.23
N ILE A 135 -7.82 -21.03 11.09
CA ILE A 135 -8.93 -21.14 10.16
C ILE A 135 -8.65 -20.27 8.94
N SER A 136 -8.54 -20.87 7.76
CA SER A 136 -8.36 -20.15 6.48
C SER A 136 -9.60 -20.27 5.61
N LEU A 137 -9.92 -19.20 4.88
CA LEU A 137 -11.03 -19.17 3.93
C LEU A 137 -10.56 -19.43 2.50
N LYS A 138 -11.47 -19.96 1.67
CA LYS A 138 -11.35 -19.87 0.21
C LYS A 138 -11.76 -18.46 -0.21
N GLN A 139 -10.79 -17.60 -0.49
CA GLN A 139 -11.05 -16.24 -0.93
C GLN A 139 -11.58 -16.25 -2.37
N ILE A 140 -12.78 -15.69 -2.57
CA ILE A 140 -13.44 -15.60 -3.89
C ILE A 140 -13.74 -14.16 -4.30
N HIS A 141 -13.10 -13.17 -3.65
CA HIS A 141 -13.32 -11.74 -3.89
C HIS A 141 -14.79 -11.30 -3.70
N SER A 142 -15.51 -11.93 -2.77
CA SER A 142 -16.87 -11.55 -2.35
C SER A 142 -16.87 -10.81 -1.00
N ASP A 143 -18.02 -10.27 -0.63
CA ASP A 143 -18.34 -9.70 0.69
C ASP A 143 -18.94 -10.71 1.69
N VAL A 144 -19.10 -11.97 1.29
CA VAL A 144 -19.64 -13.06 2.14
C VAL A 144 -18.80 -13.25 3.41
N ILE A 145 -19.49 -13.30 4.55
CA ILE A 145 -18.92 -13.59 5.87
C ILE A 145 -19.31 -15.02 6.27
N HIS A 146 -18.34 -15.80 6.75
CA HIS A 146 -18.57 -17.14 7.27
C HIS A 146 -18.33 -17.17 8.78
N LEU A 147 -19.31 -17.68 9.53
CA LEU A 147 -19.22 -17.89 10.97
C LEU A 147 -18.93 -19.38 11.24
N PHE A 148 -17.99 -19.66 12.15
CA PHE A 148 -17.53 -21.00 12.51
C PHE A 148 -17.93 -21.37 13.93
#